data_AF-A0A1F8WEX4-F1
#
_entry.id   AF-A0A1F8WEX4-F1
#
_cell.length_a   1.000
_cell.length_b   1.000
_cell.length_c   1.000
_cell.angle_alpha   90.00
_cell.angle_beta   90.00
_cell.angle_gamma   90.00
#
_symmetry.space_group_name_H-M   'P 1'
#
loop_
_entity.id
_entity.type
_entity.pdbx_description
1 polymer ?
#
loop_
_entity_poly.entity_id
_entity_poly.type
_entity_poly.pdbx_seq_one_letter_code
_entity_poly.pdbx_strand_id
1 'polypeptide(L)'
;MFRKIATISLICGFVSVGGMAYADDLQEISNNIPSTPDLVTKGQSLYMGHCMSCHGAEGRGDGPAAVAFNPKPRNFISEKFKQGASPSATFYTITNGLGSMPSFASLSVVDRLALVHYVLSLAPHKENDTPESLAKIGLDPSGKPMAGFKGRAEELPVEFMMERMATDGDVNSINYVELLKQIEIKKEEEKLAATPVVIVPDLKKGESLFNSCKICHGNSGEGSQLSQAPQIAGQDVDYLMDQLKKFQSGIRGAHPEDVNGLKMRPMSRLLQSEKDVIDVAHFVSQLSPKKLPLTFTGGDPEKGKMGFMVCMSCHGMDGKGMKAMKAPSLVHLQDWYVAEQIRKFKAGIRGGDVTDTTGSTMRGMAMGVADEQTLKDMVSYINTLQ
;
A
#
# COMPACT_ATOMS: atom_id res chain seq x y z
N MET A 1 33.31 -36.30 55.51
CA MET A 1 31.87 -36.31 55.21
C MET A 1 31.64 -35.31 54.06
N PHE A 2 31.90 -35.71 52.81
CA PHE A 2 31.69 -34.89 51.62
C PHE A 2 31.10 -35.76 50.51
N ARG A 3 30.09 -35.20 49.83
CA ARG A 3 29.17 -35.85 48.89
C ARG A 3 29.85 -36.22 47.57
N LYS A 4 29.35 -37.33 47.00
CA LYS A 4 29.70 -37.98 45.74
C LYS A 4 29.66 -37.03 44.53
N ILE A 5 30.70 -37.11 43.69
CA ILE A 5 30.64 -36.81 42.25
C ILE A 5 30.44 -38.17 41.56
N ALA A 6 29.40 -38.28 40.73
CA ALA A 6 29.22 -39.41 39.83
C ALA A 6 28.88 -38.90 38.44
N THR A 7 29.86 -39.03 37.55
CA THR A 7 29.80 -39.01 36.08
C THR A 7 28.66 -39.89 35.55
N ILE A 8 27.89 -39.37 34.60
CA ILE A 8 26.99 -40.18 33.74
C ILE A 8 27.27 -39.81 32.28
N SER A 9 27.74 -40.82 31.55
CA SER A 9 28.02 -40.82 30.11
C SER A 9 26.75 -40.63 29.28
N LEU A 10 26.92 -39.96 28.13
CA LEU A 10 26.01 -40.00 27.00
C LEU A 10 25.71 -41.45 26.58
N ILE A 11 24.43 -41.81 26.54
CA ILE A 11 23.92 -42.88 25.68
C ILE A 11 22.78 -42.28 24.85
N CYS A 12 23.00 -42.27 23.54
CA CYS A 12 22.03 -41.87 22.54
C CYS A 12 20.97 -42.98 22.44
N GLY A 13 19.71 -42.66 22.74
CA GLY A 13 18.56 -43.55 22.59
C GLY A 13 17.46 -42.83 21.82
N PHE A 14 17.26 -43.24 20.57
CA PHE A 14 16.11 -42.87 19.74
C PHE A 14 14.82 -43.35 20.43
N VAL A 15 13.89 -42.43 20.69
CA VAL A 15 12.49 -42.76 20.95
C VAL A 15 11.70 -42.36 19.72
N SER A 16 11.13 -43.35 19.04
CA SER A 16 10.09 -43.15 18.04
C SER A 16 8.82 -42.67 18.71
N VAL A 17 8.30 -41.53 18.29
CA VAL A 17 6.89 -41.19 18.48
C VAL A 17 6.28 -41.05 17.09
N GLY A 18 5.71 -42.15 16.62
CA GLY A 18 4.80 -42.16 15.49
C GLY A 18 3.37 -42.28 16.00
N GLY A 19 2.47 -41.48 15.41
CA GLY A 19 1.05 -41.77 15.34
C GLY A 19 0.18 -41.01 16.34
N MET A 20 -0.81 -40.30 15.79
CA MET A 20 -1.94 -39.63 16.47
C MET A 20 -1.70 -38.18 16.95
N ALA A 21 -1.49 -37.27 16.00
CA ALA A 21 -1.90 -35.86 16.08
C ALA A 21 -1.60 -35.16 14.73
N TYR A 22 -2.38 -35.44 13.68
CA TYR A 22 -2.18 -34.78 12.36
C TYR A 22 -3.51 -34.48 11.64
N ALA A 23 -4.60 -34.37 12.40
CA ALA A 23 -5.89 -33.89 11.91
C ALA A 23 -6.35 -32.60 12.59
N ASP A 24 -5.94 -32.39 13.86
CA ASP A 24 -6.36 -31.23 14.65
C ASP A 24 -5.64 -29.93 14.24
N ASP A 25 -4.41 -30.01 13.71
CA ASP A 25 -3.60 -28.83 13.33
C ASP A 25 -4.17 -28.03 12.15
N LEU A 26 -4.96 -28.66 11.27
CA LEU A 26 -5.54 -27.99 10.09
C LEU A 26 -6.75 -27.14 10.43
N GLN A 27 -7.46 -27.55 11.48
CA GLN A 27 -8.52 -26.75 12.04
C GLN A 27 -7.94 -25.52 12.72
N GLU A 28 -6.75 -25.58 13.31
CA GLU A 28 -6.05 -24.38 13.81
C GLU A 28 -5.53 -23.47 12.69
N ILE A 29 -4.95 -23.99 11.61
CA ILE A 29 -4.39 -23.14 10.53
C ILE A 29 -5.48 -22.44 9.70
N SER A 30 -6.62 -23.11 9.45
CA SER A 30 -7.80 -22.47 8.85
C SER A 30 -8.42 -21.40 9.76
N ASN A 31 -8.19 -21.48 11.07
CA ASN A 31 -8.79 -20.61 12.08
C ASN A 31 -7.84 -19.53 12.64
N ASN A 32 -6.51 -19.64 12.44
CA ASN A 32 -5.50 -18.84 13.17
C ASN A 32 -4.82 -17.72 12.37
N ILE A 33 -5.31 -17.33 11.19
CA ILE A 33 -5.22 -15.90 10.83
C ILE A 33 -6.58 -15.30 11.17
N PRO A 34 -6.79 -14.83 12.41
CA PRO A 34 -8.05 -14.21 12.76
C PRO A 34 -8.29 -13.06 11.80
N SER A 35 -9.50 -13.00 11.24
CA SER A 35 -9.98 -11.87 10.45
C SER A 35 -10.05 -10.65 11.36
N THR A 36 -8.92 -9.99 11.58
CA THR A 36 -8.86 -8.78 12.38
C THR A 36 -9.43 -7.60 11.57
N PRO A 37 -10.07 -6.62 12.23
CA PRO A 37 -10.52 -5.40 11.55
C PRO A 37 -9.41 -4.72 10.73
N ASP A 38 -8.17 -4.77 11.22
CA ASP A 38 -7.01 -4.17 10.54
C ASP A 38 -6.65 -4.90 9.24
N LEU A 39 -6.67 -6.24 9.23
CA LEU A 39 -6.43 -7.03 8.02
C LEU A 39 -7.54 -6.86 6.99
N VAL A 40 -8.79 -6.78 7.44
CA VAL A 40 -9.94 -6.50 6.56
C VAL A 40 -9.85 -5.10 5.98
N THR A 41 -9.45 -4.10 6.78
CA THR A 41 -9.27 -2.70 6.34
C THR A 41 -8.12 -2.59 5.34
N LYS A 42 -6.99 -3.25 5.61
CA LYS A 42 -5.87 -3.33 4.67
C LYS A 42 -6.28 -4.01 3.37
N GLY A 43 -7.00 -5.13 3.47
CA GLY A 43 -7.56 -5.86 2.33
C GLY A 43 -8.52 -5.01 1.50
N GLN A 44 -9.38 -4.22 2.14
CA GLN A 44 -10.28 -3.29 1.46
C GLN A 44 -9.50 -2.25 0.65
N SER A 45 -8.46 -1.65 1.23
CA SER A 45 -7.63 -0.66 0.53
C SER A 45 -6.96 -1.26 -0.71
N LEU A 46 -6.35 -2.45 -0.55
CA LEU A 46 -5.73 -3.18 -1.66
C LEU A 46 -6.76 -3.56 -2.73
N TYR A 47 -7.95 -4.00 -2.31
CA TYR A 47 -9.02 -4.37 -3.21
C TYR A 47 -9.49 -3.19 -4.08
N MET A 48 -9.61 -1.99 -3.48
CA MET A 48 -9.96 -0.78 -4.24
C MET A 48 -8.92 -0.44 -5.30
N GLY A 49 -7.63 -0.66 -5.02
CA GLY A 49 -6.55 -0.41 -5.99
C GLY A 49 -6.42 -1.48 -7.08
N HIS A 50 -6.66 -2.75 -6.75
CA HIS A 50 -6.28 -3.88 -7.61
C HIS A 50 -7.45 -4.67 -8.21
N CYS A 51 -8.61 -4.71 -7.53
CA CYS A 51 -9.70 -5.64 -7.85
C CYS A 51 -10.98 -4.92 -8.31
N MET A 52 -11.23 -3.73 -7.79
CA MET A 52 -12.49 -2.98 -7.96
C MET A 52 -12.82 -2.65 -9.43
N SER A 53 -11.81 -2.42 -10.28
CA SER A 53 -12.03 -2.12 -11.70
C SER A 53 -12.80 -3.23 -12.44
N CYS A 54 -12.60 -4.49 -12.05
CA CYS A 54 -13.31 -5.64 -12.62
C CYS A 54 -14.46 -6.11 -11.72
N HIS A 55 -14.22 -6.22 -10.41
CA HIS A 55 -15.19 -6.83 -9.49
C HIS A 55 -16.20 -5.85 -8.87
N GLY A 56 -16.04 -4.54 -9.09
CA GLY A 56 -16.89 -3.49 -8.52
C GLY A 56 -16.54 -3.19 -7.06
N ALA A 57 -16.94 -2.02 -6.55
CA ALA A 57 -16.60 -1.60 -5.17
C ALA A 57 -17.23 -2.52 -4.10
N GLU A 58 -18.33 -3.18 -4.43
CA GLU A 58 -19.05 -4.10 -3.53
C GLU A 58 -18.81 -5.58 -3.88
N GLY A 59 -17.92 -5.90 -4.83
CA GLY A 59 -17.65 -7.28 -5.22
C GLY A 59 -18.76 -7.97 -6.01
N ARG A 60 -19.62 -7.20 -6.69
CA ARG A 60 -20.75 -7.72 -7.47
C ARG A 60 -20.38 -8.18 -8.89
N GLY A 61 -19.12 -8.07 -9.29
CA GLY A 61 -18.67 -8.42 -10.64
C GLY A 61 -19.09 -7.40 -11.70
N ASP A 62 -19.35 -6.16 -11.29
CA ASP A 62 -19.93 -5.08 -12.09
C ASP A 62 -19.02 -3.83 -12.16
N GLY A 63 -17.71 -4.02 -11.96
CA GLY A 63 -16.74 -2.95 -12.11
C GLY A 63 -16.74 -2.36 -13.54
N PRO A 64 -16.21 -1.14 -13.75
CA PRO A 64 -16.21 -0.49 -15.07
C PRO A 64 -15.60 -1.34 -16.19
N ALA A 65 -14.63 -2.20 -15.88
CA ALA A 65 -14.02 -3.12 -16.85
C ALA A 65 -14.82 -4.42 -17.06
N ALA A 66 -15.78 -4.75 -16.18
CA ALA A 66 -16.55 -6.00 -16.23
C ALA A 66 -17.29 -6.22 -17.55
N VAL A 67 -17.69 -5.14 -18.22
CA VAL A 67 -18.39 -5.18 -19.53
C VAL A 67 -17.56 -5.81 -20.64
N ALA A 68 -16.24 -5.82 -20.50
CA ALA A 68 -15.31 -6.38 -21.49
C ALA A 68 -15.13 -7.91 -21.34
N PHE A 69 -15.72 -8.54 -20.32
CA PHE A 69 -15.49 -9.95 -20.02
C PHE A 69 -16.77 -10.80 -20.16
N ASN A 70 -16.63 -11.95 -20.81
CA ASN A 70 -17.65 -12.98 -20.90
C ASN A 70 -17.02 -14.37 -20.63
N PRO A 71 -17.31 -15.04 -19.51
CA PRO A 71 -18.27 -14.64 -18.47
C PRO A 71 -17.79 -13.40 -17.68
N LYS A 72 -18.74 -12.65 -17.11
CA LYS A 72 -18.44 -11.51 -16.23
C LYS A 72 -17.59 -11.95 -15.04
N PRO A 73 -16.82 -11.02 -14.43
CA PRO A 73 -16.14 -11.26 -13.16
C PRO A 73 -17.14 -11.76 -12.10
N ARG A 74 -16.67 -12.66 -11.23
CA ARG A 74 -17.51 -13.31 -10.22
C ARG A 74 -18.15 -12.28 -9.29
N ASN A 75 -19.44 -12.44 -9.02
CA ASN A 75 -20.14 -11.77 -7.93
C ASN A 75 -19.93 -12.56 -6.62
N PHE A 76 -19.16 -12.01 -5.69
CA PHE A 76 -18.80 -12.67 -4.43
C PHE A 76 -19.98 -12.85 -3.47
N ILE A 77 -21.05 -12.07 -3.66
CA ILE A 77 -22.23 -12.07 -2.78
C ILE A 77 -23.20 -13.17 -3.20
N SER A 78 -23.52 -13.25 -4.51
CA SER A 78 -24.61 -14.10 -4.99
C SER A 78 -24.16 -15.38 -5.70
N GLU A 79 -22.88 -15.50 -6.08
CA GLU A 79 -22.38 -16.63 -6.86
C GLU A 79 -21.38 -17.48 -6.09
N LYS A 80 -21.35 -18.79 -6.38
CA LYS A 80 -20.38 -19.72 -5.79
C LYS A 80 -18.97 -19.50 -6.34
N PHE A 81 -17.97 -19.55 -5.47
CA PHE A 81 -16.56 -19.46 -5.85
C PHE A 81 -16.15 -20.72 -6.63
N LYS A 82 -15.47 -20.55 -7.76
CA LYS A 82 -15.12 -21.67 -8.66
C LYS A 82 -14.11 -22.65 -8.04
N GLN A 83 -13.19 -22.14 -7.22
CA GLN A 83 -12.18 -22.93 -6.53
C GLN A 83 -12.54 -23.22 -5.06
N GLY A 84 -13.74 -22.83 -4.61
CA GLY A 84 -14.15 -22.85 -3.20
C GLY A 84 -14.06 -21.48 -2.53
N ALA A 85 -14.85 -21.28 -1.47
CA ALA A 85 -14.94 -20.01 -0.73
C ALA A 85 -14.16 -20.06 0.59
N SER A 86 -13.12 -20.89 0.64
CA SER A 86 -12.23 -21.02 1.79
C SER A 86 -11.04 -20.05 1.69
N PRO A 87 -10.37 -19.74 2.81
CA PRO A 87 -9.18 -18.88 2.79
C PRO A 87 -8.10 -19.37 1.83
N SER A 88 -7.77 -20.67 1.87
CA SER A 88 -6.72 -21.23 1.01
C SER A 88 -7.11 -21.24 -0.47
N ALA A 89 -8.37 -21.56 -0.79
CA ALA A 89 -8.88 -21.51 -2.16
C ALA A 89 -8.88 -20.09 -2.74
N THR A 90 -9.25 -19.11 -1.91
CA THR A 90 -9.28 -17.70 -2.30
C THR A 90 -7.85 -17.16 -2.48
N PHE A 91 -6.94 -17.52 -1.57
CA PHE A 91 -5.52 -17.17 -1.65
C PHE A 91 -4.88 -17.73 -2.92
N TYR A 92 -5.17 -18.99 -3.22
CA TYR A 92 -4.71 -19.66 -4.44
C TYR A 92 -5.21 -18.94 -5.70
N THR A 93 -6.49 -18.56 -5.72
CA THR A 93 -7.11 -17.86 -6.85
C THR A 93 -6.50 -16.47 -7.05
N ILE A 94 -6.28 -15.70 -5.99
CA ILE A 94 -5.65 -14.37 -6.06
C ILE A 94 -4.20 -14.50 -6.54
N THR A 95 -3.47 -15.49 -6.01
CA THR A 95 -2.07 -15.71 -6.36
C THR A 95 -1.91 -16.06 -7.83
N ASN A 96 -2.68 -17.02 -8.33
CA ASN A 96 -2.45 -17.58 -9.65
C ASN A 96 -3.33 -16.96 -10.74
N GLY A 97 -4.34 -16.18 -10.35
CA GLY A 97 -5.41 -15.79 -11.25
C GLY A 97 -6.35 -16.94 -11.59
N LEU A 98 -7.37 -16.65 -12.40
CA LEU A 98 -8.33 -17.65 -12.87
C LEU A 98 -9.01 -17.17 -14.16
N GLY A 99 -8.78 -17.88 -15.27
CA GLY A 99 -9.31 -17.48 -16.57
C GLY A 99 -8.74 -16.12 -16.99
N SER A 100 -9.61 -15.11 -17.14
CA SER A 100 -9.20 -13.72 -17.45
C SER A 100 -8.77 -12.91 -16.22
N MET A 101 -8.93 -13.44 -15.01
CA MET A 101 -8.41 -12.78 -13.80
C MET A 101 -6.88 -12.93 -13.76
N PRO A 102 -6.12 -11.81 -13.73
CA PRO A 102 -4.66 -11.86 -13.70
C PRO A 102 -4.15 -12.44 -12.38
N SER A 103 -2.89 -12.87 -12.40
CA SER A 103 -2.15 -13.25 -11.19
C SER A 103 -1.76 -12.00 -10.39
N PHE A 104 -1.86 -12.10 -9.06
CA PHE A 104 -1.37 -11.09 -8.12
C PHE A 104 -0.22 -11.64 -7.27
N ALA A 105 0.56 -12.58 -7.81
CA ALA A 105 1.70 -13.16 -7.09
C ALA A 105 2.78 -12.12 -6.74
N SER A 106 2.85 -11.00 -7.48
CA SER A 106 3.72 -9.86 -7.18
C SER A 106 3.37 -9.13 -5.87
N LEU A 107 2.17 -9.33 -5.33
CA LEU A 107 1.82 -8.84 -4.00
C LEU A 107 2.42 -9.74 -2.92
N SER A 108 2.83 -9.12 -1.81
CA SER A 108 3.35 -9.88 -0.67
C SER A 108 2.32 -10.89 -0.17
N VAL A 109 2.80 -11.97 0.45
CA VAL A 109 1.92 -13.00 1.03
C VAL A 109 0.92 -12.36 2.02
N VAL A 110 1.36 -11.41 2.83
CA VAL A 110 0.52 -10.69 3.79
C VAL A 110 -0.56 -9.84 3.09
N ASP A 111 -0.24 -9.21 1.97
CA ASP A 111 -1.20 -8.41 1.20
C ASP A 111 -2.25 -9.30 0.52
N ARG A 112 -1.82 -10.44 -0.02
CA ARG A 112 -2.73 -11.44 -0.57
C ARG A 112 -3.64 -12.04 0.51
N LEU A 113 -3.13 -12.29 1.71
CA LEU A 113 -3.95 -12.72 2.85
C LEU A 113 -4.95 -11.65 3.29
N ALA A 114 -4.54 -10.37 3.34
CA ALA A 114 -5.45 -9.26 3.62
C ALA A 114 -6.58 -9.19 2.57
N LEU A 115 -6.25 -9.35 1.28
CA LEU A 115 -7.24 -9.44 0.20
C LEU A 115 -8.20 -10.62 0.39
N VAL A 116 -7.72 -11.79 0.81
CA VAL A 116 -8.56 -12.96 1.13
C VAL A 116 -9.57 -12.61 2.22
N HIS A 117 -9.13 -12.02 3.34
CA HIS A 117 -10.04 -11.66 4.43
C HIS A 117 -11.10 -10.64 4.00
N TYR A 118 -10.73 -9.68 3.16
CA TYR A 118 -11.70 -8.72 2.64
C TYR A 118 -12.68 -9.36 1.63
N VAL A 119 -12.20 -10.14 0.66
CA VAL A 119 -13.07 -10.81 -0.32
C VAL A 119 -14.06 -11.75 0.37
N LEU A 120 -13.60 -12.51 1.37
CA LEU A 120 -14.46 -13.40 2.15
C LEU A 120 -15.38 -12.65 3.13
N SER A 121 -15.09 -11.40 3.49
CA SER A 121 -16.01 -10.59 4.29
C SER A 121 -17.20 -10.07 3.47
N LEU A 122 -17.05 -9.96 2.14
CA LEU A 122 -18.12 -9.63 1.21
C LEU A 122 -19.04 -10.84 0.92
N ALA A 123 -18.53 -12.06 1.10
CA ALA A 123 -19.25 -13.28 0.74
C ALA A 123 -20.13 -13.81 1.90
N PRO A 124 -21.44 -13.99 1.72
CA PRO A 124 -22.32 -14.55 2.75
C PRO A 124 -22.10 -16.06 2.96
N HIS A 125 -21.45 -16.74 2.02
CA HIS A 125 -21.21 -18.18 2.00
C HIS A 125 -19.71 -18.50 2.03
N LYS A 126 -19.01 -18.07 3.08
CA LYS A 126 -17.62 -18.47 3.33
C LYS A 126 -17.54 -19.89 3.88
N GLU A 127 -16.50 -20.61 3.51
CA GLU A 127 -16.22 -21.99 3.92
C GLU A 127 -14.93 -22.03 4.75
N ASN A 128 -14.78 -23.05 5.59
CA ASN A 128 -13.51 -23.35 6.23
C ASN A 128 -12.66 -24.22 5.29
N ASP A 129 -11.34 -24.22 5.48
CA ASP A 129 -10.49 -25.15 4.74
C ASP A 129 -10.76 -26.60 5.23
N THR A 130 -11.04 -27.49 4.29
CA THR A 130 -11.14 -28.95 4.50
C THR A 130 -10.04 -29.69 3.73
N PRO A 131 -9.66 -30.91 4.12
CA PRO A 131 -8.72 -31.74 3.38
C PRO A 131 -9.06 -31.88 1.88
N GLU A 132 -10.35 -32.01 1.54
CA GLU A 132 -10.82 -32.09 0.16
C GLU A 132 -10.69 -30.76 -0.60
N SER A 133 -10.87 -29.62 0.08
CA SER A 133 -10.69 -28.29 -0.51
C SER A 133 -9.21 -27.99 -0.81
N LEU A 134 -8.30 -28.45 0.07
CA LEU A 134 -6.85 -28.32 -0.10
C LEU A 134 -6.34 -29.19 -1.24
N ALA A 135 -6.82 -30.43 -1.34
CA ALA A 135 -6.44 -31.35 -2.43
C ALA A 135 -6.81 -30.80 -3.81
N LYS A 136 -7.92 -30.06 -3.94
CA LYS A 136 -8.36 -29.44 -5.21
C LYS A 136 -7.39 -28.38 -5.74
N ILE A 137 -6.64 -27.73 -4.86
CA ILE A 137 -5.62 -26.73 -5.21
C ILE A 137 -4.20 -27.31 -5.20
N GLY A 138 -4.07 -28.64 -5.12
CA GLY A 138 -2.79 -29.35 -5.13
C GLY A 138 -2.00 -29.23 -3.83
N LEU A 139 -2.69 -29.03 -2.71
CA LEU A 139 -2.12 -29.04 -1.36
C LEU A 139 -2.57 -30.30 -0.61
N ASP A 140 -1.65 -30.93 0.11
CA ASP A 140 -2.01 -32.02 1.01
C ASP A 140 -2.73 -31.47 2.25
N PRO A 141 -3.30 -32.34 3.12
CA PRO A 141 -3.95 -31.88 4.32
C PRO A 141 -3.04 -30.96 5.13
N SER A 142 -1.74 -31.27 5.27
CA SER A 142 -0.74 -30.43 5.98
C SER A 142 -0.40 -29.08 5.33
N GLY A 143 -1.05 -28.72 4.20
CA GLY A 143 -0.78 -27.50 3.46
C GLY A 143 0.47 -27.55 2.59
N LYS A 144 1.08 -28.74 2.41
CA LYS A 144 2.26 -28.90 1.58
C LYS A 144 1.89 -29.09 0.10
N PRO A 145 2.69 -28.55 -0.84
CA PRO A 145 2.52 -28.84 -2.26
C PRO A 145 2.55 -30.34 -2.58
N MET A 146 1.52 -30.83 -3.25
CA MET A 146 1.48 -32.19 -3.81
C MET A 146 2.28 -32.27 -5.12
N ALA A 147 2.66 -33.49 -5.53
CA ALA A 147 3.38 -33.71 -6.77
C ALA A 147 2.66 -33.07 -7.98
N GLY A 148 3.34 -32.13 -8.67
CA GLY A 148 2.78 -31.38 -9.81
C GLY A 148 2.40 -29.92 -9.52
N PHE A 149 2.67 -29.40 -8.32
CA PHE A 149 2.49 -27.98 -7.98
C PHE A 149 3.39 -27.06 -8.84
N LYS A 150 2.80 -26.00 -9.42
CA LYS A 150 3.45 -25.08 -10.38
C LYS A 150 3.70 -23.66 -9.82
N GLY A 151 3.94 -23.50 -8.52
CA GLY A 151 4.39 -22.22 -7.95
C GLY A 151 5.91 -22.07 -8.06
N ARG A 152 6.41 -20.93 -8.55
CA ARG A 152 7.86 -20.67 -8.67
C ARG A 152 8.41 -20.01 -7.41
N ALA A 153 9.55 -20.48 -6.94
CA ALA A 153 10.27 -20.04 -5.75
C ALA A 153 10.95 -18.65 -5.88
N GLU A 154 10.71 -17.93 -6.97
CA GLU A 154 11.39 -16.69 -7.35
C GLU A 154 10.64 -15.42 -6.90
N GLU A 155 9.57 -15.55 -6.11
CA GLU A 155 8.58 -14.48 -5.82
C GLU A 155 8.39 -14.24 -4.31
N LEU A 156 9.47 -14.29 -3.53
CA LEU A 156 9.49 -13.92 -2.11
C LEU A 156 10.35 -12.65 -1.89
N PRO A 157 10.03 -11.79 -0.91
CA PRO A 157 10.78 -10.56 -0.63
C PRO A 157 12.29 -10.81 -0.46
N VAL A 158 13.13 -9.92 -0.99
CA VAL A 158 14.59 -10.10 -1.06
C VAL A 158 15.22 -10.26 0.31
N GLU A 159 14.78 -9.49 1.32
CA GLU A 159 15.27 -9.62 2.70
C GLU A 159 14.97 -11.01 3.29
N PHE A 160 13.78 -11.56 3.00
CA PHE A 160 13.37 -12.89 3.46
C PHE A 160 14.18 -14.00 2.78
N MET A 161 14.44 -13.85 1.48
CA MET A 161 15.31 -14.75 0.71
C MET A 161 16.75 -14.72 1.24
N MET A 162 17.29 -13.52 1.54
CA MET A 162 18.64 -13.33 2.08
C MET A 162 18.82 -13.97 3.46
N GLU A 163 17.83 -13.82 4.36
CA GLU A 163 17.85 -14.43 5.70
C GLU A 163 17.79 -15.98 5.62
N ARG A 164 17.00 -16.53 4.68
CA ARG A 164 16.83 -17.99 4.52
C ARG A 164 17.95 -18.68 3.73
N MET A 165 18.55 -17.99 2.76
CA MET A 165 19.77 -18.43 2.08
C MET A 165 20.97 -18.45 3.02
N ALA A 166 21.01 -17.55 4.00
CA ALA A 166 22.07 -17.51 5.01
C ALA A 166 21.95 -18.62 6.07
N THR A 167 20.74 -19.15 6.32
CA THR A 167 20.49 -20.15 7.37
C THR A 167 20.41 -21.58 6.85
N ASP A 168 19.68 -21.83 5.75
CA ASP A 168 19.20 -23.20 5.47
C ASP A 168 19.39 -23.65 4.00
N GLY A 169 19.88 -22.78 3.10
CA GLY A 169 20.39 -23.18 1.78
C GLY A 169 19.41 -23.68 0.71
N ASP A 170 18.11 -23.88 0.99
CA ASP A 170 17.12 -24.30 -0.02
C ASP A 170 15.70 -23.73 0.21
N VAL A 171 15.18 -23.02 -0.80
CA VAL A 171 13.87 -22.36 -0.84
C VAL A 171 12.71 -23.30 -1.22
N ASN A 172 12.99 -24.53 -1.66
CA ASN A 172 11.95 -25.51 -2.02
C ASN A 172 11.41 -26.29 -0.82
N SER A 173 11.93 -26.03 0.38
CA SER A 173 11.60 -26.72 1.64
C SER A 173 10.58 -25.98 2.52
N ILE A 174 9.96 -24.91 2.00
CA ILE A 174 9.13 -24.00 2.80
C ILE A 174 7.87 -24.70 3.31
N ASN A 175 7.79 -24.85 4.63
CA ASN A 175 6.58 -25.24 5.34
C ASN A 175 5.77 -23.98 5.70
N TYR A 176 4.62 -23.81 5.05
CA TYR A 176 3.75 -22.64 5.20
C TYR A 176 3.23 -22.47 6.64
N VAL A 177 3.05 -23.57 7.37
CA VAL A 177 2.61 -23.56 8.77
C VAL A 177 3.72 -23.04 9.69
N GLU A 178 4.95 -23.47 9.45
CA GLU A 178 6.14 -23.03 10.19
C GLU A 178 6.41 -21.54 9.97
N LEU A 179 6.23 -21.09 8.73
CA LEU A 179 6.36 -19.69 8.33
C LEU A 179 5.36 -18.79 9.05
N LEU A 180 4.11 -19.23 9.19
CA LEU A 180 3.08 -18.48 9.91
C LEU A 180 3.39 -18.39 11.41
N LYS A 181 3.90 -19.46 12.02
CA LYS A 181 4.36 -19.45 13.43
C LYS A 181 5.53 -18.49 13.64
N GLN A 182 6.49 -18.43 12.71
CA GLN A 182 7.62 -17.49 12.80
C GLN A 182 7.18 -16.04 12.59
N ILE A 183 6.18 -15.80 11.76
CA ILE A 183 5.54 -14.49 11.61
C ILE A 183 4.78 -14.11 12.89
N GLU A 184 4.13 -15.06 13.57
CA GLU A 184 3.48 -14.83 14.87
C GLU A 184 4.49 -14.53 15.98
N ILE A 185 5.63 -15.23 16.02
CA ILE A 185 6.72 -14.96 16.97
C ILE A 185 7.36 -13.59 16.70
N LYS A 186 7.69 -13.27 15.43
CA LYS A 186 8.17 -11.93 15.05
C LYS A 186 7.12 -10.86 15.36
N LYS A 187 5.82 -11.14 15.18
CA LYS A 187 4.73 -10.24 15.58
C LYS A 187 4.61 -10.11 17.10
N GLU A 188 4.85 -11.14 17.89
CA GLU A 188 4.86 -11.03 19.36
C GLU A 188 6.04 -10.22 19.86
N GLU A 189 7.22 -10.37 19.25
CA GLU A 189 8.40 -9.53 19.50
C GLU A 189 8.16 -8.07 19.05
N GLU A 190 7.56 -7.87 17.87
CA GLU A 190 7.14 -6.56 17.37
C GLU A 190 5.99 -5.96 18.18
N LYS A 191 5.08 -6.77 18.75
CA LYS A 191 3.96 -6.33 19.60
C LYS A 191 4.42 -6.02 21.03
N LEU A 192 5.47 -6.70 21.51
CA LEU A 192 6.23 -6.29 22.69
C LEU A 192 6.97 -4.97 22.44
N ALA A 193 7.42 -4.73 21.20
CA ALA A 193 7.99 -3.45 20.76
C ALA A 193 6.94 -2.38 20.39
N ALA A 194 5.71 -2.78 20.04
CA ALA A 194 4.61 -1.96 19.56
C ALA A 194 3.45 -1.92 20.56
N THR A 195 3.77 -1.67 21.83
CA THR A 195 2.86 -0.82 22.60
C THR A 195 2.73 0.47 21.78
N PRO A 196 1.53 0.95 21.41
CA PRO A 196 1.41 2.15 20.61
C PRO A 196 2.06 3.28 21.39
N VAL A 197 3.28 3.67 21.01
CA VAL A 197 3.77 4.98 21.35
C VAL A 197 2.88 5.90 20.53
N VAL A 198 1.81 6.38 21.14
CA VAL A 198 1.05 7.49 20.58
C VAL A 198 2.05 8.64 20.48
N ILE A 199 2.65 8.82 19.31
CA ILE A 199 3.55 9.95 19.07
C ILE A 199 2.64 11.17 18.98
N VAL A 200 2.38 11.78 20.14
CA VAL A 200 1.64 13.04 20.21
C VAL A 200 2.48 14.10 19.49
N PRO A 201 1.95 14.78 18.47
CA PRO A 201 2.67 15.84 17.78
C PRO A 201 2.92 17.02 18.71
N ASP A 202 4.15 17.54 18.70
CA ASP A 202 4.52 18.78 19.38
C ASP A 202 4.46 19.94 18.37
N LEU A 203 3.36 20.68 18.40
CA LEU A 203 3.13 21.80 17.46
C LEU A 203 4.11 22.97 17.66
N LYS A 204 4.62 23.19 18.88
CA LYS A 204 5.60 24.26 19.14
C LYS A 204 6.95 23.89 18.53
N LYS A 205 7.34 22.62 18.67
CA LYS A 205 8.53 22.10 18.00
C LYS A 205 8.34 22.09 16.48
N GLY A 206 7.17 21.68 15.99
CA GLY A 206 6.81 21.73 14.57
C GLY A 206 6.93 23.14 13.99
N GLU A 207 6.43 24.16 14.69
CA GLU A 207 6.59 25.57 14.32
C GLU A 207 8.06 25.99 14.25
N SER A 208 8.86 25.58 15.23
CA SER A 208 10.31 25.88 15.27
C SER A 208 11.04 25.26 14.07
N LEU A 209 10.78 23.99 13.78
CA LEU A 209 11.32 23.28 12.61
C LEU A 209 10.89 23.95 11.29
N PHE A 210 9.64 24.41 11.22
CA PHE A 210 9.09 25.10 10.06
C PHE A 210 9.81 26.42 9.72
N ASN A 211 10.54 27.05 10.66
CA ASN A 211 11.27 28.30 10.39
C ASN A 211 12.26 28.19 9.23
N SER A 212 12.90 27.02 9.06
CA SER A 212 13.79 26.77 7.92
C SER A 212 13.03 26.62 6.60
N CYS A 213 11.78 26.17 6.65
CA CYS A 213 10.92 25.96 5.49
C CYS A 213 10.33 27.28 4.96
N LYS A 214 10.04 28.25 5.86
CA LYS A 214 9.45 29.56 5.53
C LYS A 214 10.25 30.35 4.48
N ILE A 215 11.57 30.13 4.41
CA ILE A 215 12.47 30.77 3.43
C ILE A 215 11.96 30.60 2.00
N CYS A 216 11.42 29.43 1.69
CA CYS A 216 10.87 29.15 0.36
C CYS A 216 9.35 29.06 0.36
N HIS A 217 8.76 28.43 1.38
CA HIS A 217 7.32 28.19 1.45
C HIS A 217 6.51 29.35 2.06
N GLY A 218 7.14 30.45 2.46
CA GLY A 218 6.46 31.60 3.04
C GLY A 218 6.14 31.44 4.54
N ASN A 219 5.88 32.56 5.21
CA ASN A 219 5.69 32.61 6.67
C ASN A 219 4.46 31.83 7.14
N SER A 220 3.43 31.75 6.29
CA SER A 220 2.19 31.03 6.53
C SER A 220 2.09 29.77 5.67
N GLY A 221 3.18 29.34 5.01
CA GLY A 221 3.17 28.17 4.13
C GLY A 221 2.50 28.43 2.77
N GLU A 222 2.33 29.69 2.37
CA GLU A 222 1.64 30.10 1.14
C GLU A 222 2.38 29.82 -0.18
N GLY A 223 3.65 29.42 -0.10
CA GLY A 223 4.52 29.22 -1.25
C GLY A 223 5.01 30.53 -1.89
N SER A 224 5.89 30.37 -2.87
CA SER A 224 6.43 31.49 -3.64
C SER A 224 6.83 31.04 -5.03
N GLN A 225 6.34 31.75 -6.05
CA GLN A 225 6.71 31.48 -7.44
C GLN A 225 8.19 31.79 -7.69
N LEU A 226 8.76 32.78 -6.99
CA LEU A 226 10.18 33.15 -7.08
C LEU A 226 11.09 31.99 -6.66
N SER A 227 10.76 31.32 -5.55
CA SER A 227 11.49 30.15 -5.08
C SER A 227 11.07 28.85 -5.79
N GLN A 228 9.99 28.91 -6.58
CA GLN A 228 9.27 27.76 -7.17
C GLN A 228 8.83 26.75 -6.10
N ALA A 229 8.50 27.24 -4.90
CA ALA A 229 7.99 26.43 -3.81
C ALA A 229 6.46 26.54 -3.72
N PRO A 230 5.74 25.41 -3.63
CA PRO A 230 4.29 25.43 -3.55
C PRO A 230 3.76 25.89 -2.19
N GLN A 231 2.48 26.24 -2.17
CA GLN A 231 1.69 26.30 -0.95
C GLN A 231 1.63 24.91 -0.32
N ILE A 232 1.91 24.85 0.98
CA ILE A 232 1.85 23.62 1.79
C ILE A 232 0.90 23.78 2.98
N ALA A 233 0.46 25.01 3.27
CA ALA A 233 -0.52 25.31 4.29
C ALA A 233 -1.81 24.51 4.09
N GLY A 234 -2.31 23.90 5.17
CA GLY A 234 -3.60 23.19 5.17
C GLY A 234 -3.61 21.87 4.39
N GLN A 235 -2.45 21.41 3.93
CA GLN A 235 -2.35 20.12 3.25
C GLN A 235 -2.47 18.96 4.24
N ASP A 236 -2.97 17.82 3.77
CA ASP A 236 -3.15 16.62 4.59
C ASP A 236 -1.82 16.15 5.23
N VAL A 237 -1.90 15.80 6.51
CA VAL A 237 -0.73 15.43 7.31
C VAL A 237 -0.04 14.17 6.80
N ASP A 238 -0.81 13.15 6.37
CA ASP A 238 -0.23 11.90 5.89
C ASP A 238 0.48 12.13 4.56
N TYR A 239 -0.10 12.96 3.69
CA TYR A 239 0.56 13.39 2.46
C TYR A 239 1.85 14.18 2.75
N LEU A 240 1.82 15.15 3.66
CA LEU A 240 3.02 15.93 4.03
C LEU A 240 4.15 15.03 4.53
N MET A 241 3.83 14.09 5.43
CA MET A 241 4.79 13.13 5.96
C MET A 241 5.36 12.23 4.85
N ASP A 242 4.50 11.69 3.97
CA ASP A 242 4.92 10.86 2.84
C ASP A 242 5.85 11.63 1.89
N GLN A 243 5.52 12.88 1.56
CA GLN A 243 6.37 13.68 0.67
C GLN A 243 7.73 14.00 1.30
N LEU A 244 7.77 14.35 2.60
CA LEU A 244 9.04 14.58 3.31
C LEU A 244 9.91 13.32 3.30
N LYS A 245 9.34 12.15 3.61
CA LYS A 245 10.06 10.86 3.57
C LYS A 245 10.59 10.54 2.17
N LYS A 246 9.81 10.82 1.11
CA LYS A 246 10.24 10.64 -0.29
C LYS A 246 11.37 11.58 -0.71
N PHE A 247 11.39 12.82 -0.21
CA PHE A 247 12.53 13.72 -0.44
C PHE A 247 13.79 13.27 0.32
N GLN A 248 13.63 12.77 1.55
CA GLN A 248 14.74 12.26 2.36
C GLN A 248 15.43 11.07 1.68
N SER A 249 14.64 10.10 1.21
CA SER A 249 15.12 8.89 0.52
C SER A 249 15.60 9.17 -0.90
N GLY A 250 15.11 10.22 -1.54
CA GLY A 250 15.43 10.57 -2.93
C GLY A 250 14.45 9.99 -3.95
N ILE A 251 13.43 9.24 -3.53
CA ILE A 251 12.30 8.82 -4.38
C ILE A 251 11.69 10.05 -5.09
N ARG A 252 11.65 11.19 -4.38
CA ARG A 252 11.29 12.50 -4.95
C ARG A 252 12.48 13.46 -4.89
N GLY A 253 12.66 14.24 -5.94
CA GLY A 253 13.67 15.30 -5.97
C GLY A 253 15.11 14.84 -6.21
N ALA A 254 15.40 13.54 -6.45
CA ALA A 254 16.76 13.11 -6.80
C ALA A 254 17.03 13.08 -8.31
N HIS A 255 15.97 13.07 -9.12
CA HIS A 255 16.09 13.06 -10.58
C HIS A 255 16.79 14.37 -11.05
N PRO A 256 17.76 14.31 -11.98
CA PRO A 256 18.51 15.49 -12.43
C PRO A 256 17.63 16.62 -12.98
N GLU A 257 16.52 16.27 -13.62
CA GLU A 257 15.56 17.22 -14.18
C GLU A 257 14.55 17.76 -13.14
N ASP A 258 14.52 17.21 -11.91
CA ASP A 258 13.68 17.75 -10.84
C ASP A 258 14.37 18.91 -10.11
N VAL A 259 14.76 19.95 -10.85
CA VAL A 259 15.54 21.11 -10.33
C VAL A 259 14.90 21.73 -9.09
N ASN A 260 13.57 21.75 -9.02
CA ASN A 260 12.84 22.28 -7.87
C ASN A 260 12.72 21.27 -6.72
N GLY A 261 12.49 20.00 -7.01
CA GLY A 261 12.49 18.96 -5.97
C GLY A 261 13.86 18.70 -5.36
N LEU A 262 14.94 18.90 -6.13
CA LEU A 262 16.33 18.81 -5.66
C LEU A 262 16.60 19.73 -4.47
N LYS A 263 16.01 20.93 -4.46
CA LYS A 263 16.12 21.88 -3.35
C LYS A 263 15.49 21.35 -2.06
N MET A 264 14.42 20.55 -2.15
CA MET A 264 13.72 20.01 -0.99
C MET A 264 14.43 18.84 -0.32
N ARG A 265 15.34 18.15 -1.01
CA ARG A 265 16.10 17.04 -0.44
C ARG A 265 16.93 17.44 0.79
N PRO A 266 17.87 18.41 0.72
CA PRO A 266 18.62 18.83 1.90
C PRO A 266 17.72 19.41 2.98
N MET A 267 16.67 20.15 2.61
CA MET A 267 15.71 20.72 3.57
C MET A 267 14.96 19.64 4.35
N SER A 268 14.51 18.57 3.69
CA SER A 268 13.84 17.45 4.33
C SER A 268 14.76 16.67 5.28
N ARG A 269 16.08 16.68 5.05
CA ARG A 269 17.09 16.02 5.88
C ARG A 269 17.51 16.86 7.10
N LEU A 270 17.05 18.11 7.22
CA LEU A 270 17.15 18.87 8.47
C LEU A 270 16.25 18.28 9.57
N LEU A 271 15.21 17.54 9.18
CA LEU A 271 14.37 16.76 10.08
C LEU A 271 15.11 15.45 10.37
N GLN A 272 15.72 15.35 11.55
CA GLN A 272 16.67 14.28 11.88
C GLN A 272 15.99 13.04 12.46
N SER A 273 14.74 13.16 12.89
CA SER A 273 13.95 12.07 13.46
C SER A 273 12.58 11.95 12.82
N GLU A 274 11.96 10.77 12.95
CA GLU A 274 10.57 10.56 12.55
C GLU A 274 9.62 11.50 13.32
N LYS A 275 9.94 11.79 14.58
CA LYS A 275 9.18 12.75 15.38
C LYS A 275 9.26 14.17 14.80
N ASP A 276 10.39 14.61 14.26
CA ASP A 276 10.50 15.94 13.61
C ASP A 276 9.58 16.04 12.39
N VAL A 277 9.51 14.97 11.59
CA VAL A 277 8.62 14.87 10.42
C VAL A 277 7.16 14.95 10.85
N ILE A 278 6.77 14.21 11.89
CA ILE A 278 5.42 14.24 12.48
C ILE A 278 5.10 15.65 12.98
N ASP A 279 5.96 16.23 13.82
CA ASP A 279 5.73 17.52 14.47
C ASP A 279 5.54 18.64 13.44
N VAL A 280 6.40 18.73 12.42
CA VAL A 280 6.31 19.76 11.38
C VAL A 280 5.13 19.55 10.43
N ALA A 281 4.82 18.31 10.05
CA ALA A 281 3.69 18.01 9.18
C ALA A 281 2.36 18.36 9.85
N HIS A 282 2.20 18.00 11.14
CA HIS A 282 1.01 18.39 11.90
C HIS A 282 0.89 19.91 12.05
N PHE A 283 1.99 20.63 12.33
CA PHE A 283 1.96 22.09 12.38
C PHE A 283 1.53 22.71 11.03
N VAL A 284 2.15 22.28 9.92
CA VAL A 284 1.84 22.80 8.58
C VAL A 284 0.39 22.52 8.16
N SER A 285 -0.14 21.35 8.53
CA SER A 285 -1.53 20.98 8.25
C SER A 285 -2.57 21.88 8.93
N GLN A 286 -2.18 22.60 10.00
CA GLN A 286 -3.06 23.54 10.71
C GLN A 286 -2.98 24.97 10.16
N LEU A 287 -2.01 25.26 9.30
CA LEU A 287 -1.91 26.58 8.66
C LEU A 287 -3.08 26.79 7.71
N SER A 288 -3.62 28.01 7.68
CA SER A 288 -4.73 28.34 6.79
C SER A 288 -4.21 28.59 5.36
N PRO A 289 -4.66 27.82 4.36
CA PRO A 289 -4.26 28.04 2.98
C PRO A 289 -4.81 29.37 2.46
N LYS A 290 -4.01 30.07 1.65
CA LYS A 290 -4.47 31.27 0.94
C LYS A 290 -5.14 30.87 -0.37
N LYS A 291 -6.21 31.58 -0.73
CA LYS A 291 -6.76 31.53 -2.08
C LYS A 291 -5.78 32.21 -3.04
N LEU A 292 -5.42 31.52 -4.11
CA LEU A 292 -4.42 31.96 -5.06
C LEU A 292 -5.08 32.38 -6.38
N PRO A 293 -4.63 33.47 -7.02
CA PRO A 293 -5.14 33.88 -8.32
C PRO A 293 -4.69 32.90 -9.41
N LEU A 294 -5.46 32.86 -10.50
CA LEU A 294 -5.05 32.18 -11.72
C LEU A 294 -3.90 32.97 -12.39
N THR A 295 -2.73 32.35 -12.49
CA THR A 295 -1.53 32.83 -13.17
C THR A 295 -1.20 32.04 -14.45
N PHE A 296 -1.71 30.80 -14.55
CA PHE A 296 -1.54 29.91 -15.68
C PHE A 296 -2.68 30.13 -16.69
N THR A 297 -2.43 31.01 -17.64
CA THR A 297 -3.46 31.55 -18.54
C THR A 297 -3.73 30.67 -19.78
N GLY A 298 -4.87 30.93 -20.43
CA GLY A 298 -5.24 30.33 -21.71
C GLY A 298 -5.99 28.99 -21.60
N GLY A 299 -6.44 28.61 -20.39
CA GLY A 299 -7.33 27.47 -20.18
C GLY A 299 -8.80 27.88 -20.09
N ASP A 300 -9.69 26.96 -20.44
CA ASP A 300 -11.14 27.05 -20.32
C ASP A 300 -11.64 26.13 -19.19
N PRO A 301 -12.14 26.68 -18.05
CA PRO A 301 -12.58 25.86 -16.92
C PRO A 301 -13.79 24.97 -17.24
N GLU A 302 -14.65 25.34 -18.20
CA GLU A 302 -15.79 24.50 -18.57
C GLU A 302 -15.33 23.24 -19.31
N LYS A 303 -14.33 23.35 -20.17
CA LYS A 303 -13.67 22.19 -20.79
C LYS A 303 -12.86 21.40 -19.77
N GLY A 304 -12.21 22.10 -18.84
CA GLY A 304 -11.40 21.50 -17.78
C GLY A 304 -12.19 20.60 -16.85
N LYS A 305 -13.46 20.93 -16.59
CA LYS A 305 -14.37 20.13 -15.79
C LYS A 305 -14.47 18.69 -16.27
N MET A 306 -14.58 18.48 -17.58
CA MET A 306 -14.65 17.15 -18.18
C MET A 306 -13.35 16.38 -17.99
N GLY A 307 -12.20 17.04 -18.16
CA GLY A 307 -10.89 16.44 -17.91
C GLY A 307 -10.67 16.07 -16.45
N PHE A 308 -11.23 16.83 -15.51
CA PHE A 308 -11.12 16.57 -14.07
C PHE A 308 -12.05 15.44 -13.57
N MET A 309 -13.05 14.99 -14.33
CA MET A 309 -13.98 13.94 -13.90
C MET A 309 -13.31 12.61 -13.53
N VAL A 310 -12.17 12.30 -14.15
CA VAL A 310 -11.41 11.09 -13.79
C VAL A 310 -10.58 11.33 -12.53
N CYS A 311 -10.17 12.57 -12.26
CA CYS A 311 -9.36 12.93 -11.10
C CYS A 311 -10.18 12.94 -9.80
N MET A 312 -11.46 13.34 -9.86
CA MET A 312 -12.31 13.47 -8.67
C MET A 312 -12.59 12.14 -7.94
N SER A 313 -12.45 10.99 -8.59
CA SER A 313 -12.62 9.69 -7.91
C SER A 313 -11.56 9.44 -6.82
N CYS A 314 -10.42 10.14 -6.92
CA CYS A 314 -9.34 10.07 -5.93
C CYS A 314 -9.15 11.41 -5.22
N HIS A 315 -9.25 12.55 -5.92
CA HIS A 315 -9.02 13.88 -5.33
C HIS A 315 -10.29 14.53 -4.77
N GLY A 316 -11.43 13.85 -4.80
CA GLY A 316 -12.72 14.37 -4.36
C GLY A 316 -13.41 15.24 -5.41
N MET A 317 -14.74 15.34 -5.33
CA MET A 317 -15.56 16.16 -6.23
C MET A 317 -15.21 17.64 -6.15
N ASP A 318 -14.79 18.10 -4.98
CA ASP A 318 -14.36 19.47 -4.70
C ASP A 318 -12.83 19.64 -4.73
N GLY A 319 -12.07 18.60 -5.14
CA GLY A 319 -10.62 18.67 -5.24
C GLY A 319 -9.87 18.76 -3.90
N LYS A 320 -10.53 18.57 -2.76
CA LYS A 320 -9.93 18.66 -1.41
C LYS A 320 -9.11 17.43 -1.00
N GLY A 321 -8.97 16.45 -1.89
CA GLY A 321 -8.27 15.20 -1.62
C GLY A 321 -9.16 14.17 -0.95
N MET A 322 -8.67 12.93 -0.89
CA MET A 322 -9.35 11.83 -0.21
C MET A 322 -8.32 10.98 0.53
N LYS A 323 -8.38 10.99 1.86
CA LYS A 323 -7.46 10.23 2.73
C LYS A 323 -7.45 8.73 2.42
N ALA A 324 -8.61 8.14 2.13
CA ALA A 324 -8.73 6.74 1.75
C ALA A 324 -7.91 6.37 0.49
N MET A 325 -7.73 7.34 -0.41
CA MET A 325 -6.95 7.17 -1.64
C MET A 325 -5.52 7.70 -1.53
N LYS A 326 -5.11 8.21 -0.35
CA LYS A 326 -3.85 8.93 -0.13
C LYS A 326 -3.63 10.06 -1.14
N ALA A 327 -4.74 10.66 -1.60
CA ALA A 327 -4.73 11.69 -2.61
C ALA A 327 -4.73 13.06 -1.93
N PRO A 328 -3.75 13.94 -2.24
CA PRO A 328 -3.69 15.27 -1.63
C PRO A 328 -4.83 16.16 -2.08
N SER A 329 -5.06 17.21 -1.29
CA SER A 329 -5.81 18.38 -1.76
C SER A 329 -5.10 19.01 -2.95
N LEU A 330 -5.85 19.21 -4.02
CA LEU A 330 -5.43 19.97 -5.19
C LEU A 330 -5.89 21.43 -5.10
N VAL A 331 -6.94 21.69 -4.32
CA VAL A 331 -7.37 23.06 -4.05
C VAL A 331 -6.36 23.79 -3.20
N HIS A 332 -6.25 25.09 -3.46
CA HIS A 332 -5.27 25.99 -2.88
C HIS A 332 -3.80 25.72 -3.28
N LEU A 333 -3.52 24.82 -4.22
CA LEU A 333 -2.20 24.78 -4.84
C LEU A 333 -2.11 25.84 -5.95
N GLN A 334 -0.91 26.39 -6.14
CA GLN A 334 -0.64 27.25 -7.28
C GLN A 334 -0.88 26.46 -8.57
N ASP A 335 -1.59 27.07 -9.52
CA ASP A 335 -1.87 26.48 -10.83
C ASP A 335 -0.61 26.07 -11.60
N TRP A 336 0.43 26.91 -11.60
CA TRP A 336 1.72 26.58 -12.20
C TRP A 336 2.37 25.35 -11.54
N TYR A 337 2.17 25.16 -10.23
CA TYR A 337 2.72 24.03 -9.51
C TYR A 337 1.97 22.75 -9.88
N VAL A 338 0.63 22.79 -9.91
CA VAL A 338 -0.20 21.65 -10.35
C VAL A 338 0.19 21.24 -11.77
N ALA A 339 0.26 22.20 -12.69
CA ALA A 339 0.67 21.95 -14.07
C ALA A 339 2.06 21.27 -14.13
N GLU A 340 3.02 21.80 -13.37
CA GLU A 340 4.38 21.26 -13.30
C GLU A 340 4.43 19.84 -12.72
N GLN A 341 3.65 19.55 -11.67
CA GLN A 341 3.61 18.20 -11.10
C GLN A 341 3.05 17.19 -12.09
N ILE A 342 1.99 17.54 -12.83
CA ILE A 342 1.43 16.68 -13.87
C ILE A 342 2.46 16.42 -14.98
N ARG A 343 3.20 17.44 -15.43
CA ARG A 343 4.29 17.25 -16.41
C ARG A 343 5.38 16.32 -15.89
N LYS A 344 5.80 16.48 -14.62
CA LYS A 344 6.81 15.61 -14.00
C LYS A 344 6.33 14.16 -13.86
N PHE A 345 5.06 13.96 -13.50
CA PHE A 345 4.47 12.63 -13.48
C PHE A 345 4.45 12.00 -14.87
N LYS A 346 3.97 12.73 -15.88
CA LYS A 346 3.94 12.28 -17.29
C LYS A 346 5.33 11.91 -17.81
N ALA A 347 6.35 12.70 -17.45
CA ALA A 347 7.75 12.45 -17.81
C ALA A 347 8.43 11.34 -16.98
N GLY A 348 7.81 10.84 -15.91
CA GLY A 348 8.44 9.88 -14.98
C GLY A 348 9.49 10.47 -14.05
N ILE A 349 9.71 11.80 -14.09
CA ILE A 349 10.58 12.54 -13.16
C ILE A 349 10.05 12.40 -11.71
N ARG A 350 8.71 12.32 -11.56
CA ARG A 350 8.03 11.97 -10.31
C ARG A 350 7.20 10.71 -10.55
N GLY A 351 7.20 9.77 -9.60
CA GLY A 351 6.46 8.51 -9.75
C GLY A 351 7.05 7.53 -10.77
N GLY A 352 8.32 7.70 -11.17
CA GLY A 352 9.05 6.74 -11.98
C GLY A 352 9.74 5.64 -11.17
N ASP A 353 9.92 5.85 -9.87
CA ASP A 353 10.46 4.85 -8.95
C ASP A 353 9.39 3.79 -8.65
N VAL A 354 9.74 2.51 -8.80
CA VAL A 354 8.83 1.38 -8.61
C VAL A 354 8.32 1.25 -7.17
N THR A 355 9.04 1.81 -6.19
CA THR A 355 8.63 1.84 -4.79
C THR A 355 7.67 2.99 -4.49
N ASP A 356 7.56 4.00 -5.36
CA ASP A 356 6.60 5.10 -5.24
C ASP A 356 5.22 4.67 -5.78
N THR A 357 4.50 3.86 -5.01
CA THR A 357 3.19 3.31 -5.43
C THR A 357 2.15 4.41 -5.72
N THR A 358 2.08 5.45 -4.89
CA THR A 358 1.15 6.58 -5.10
C THR A 358 1.62 7.49 -6.24
N GLY A 359 2.92 7.71 -6.40
CA GLY A 359 3.45 8.46 -7.52
C GLY A 359 3.29 7.73 -8.85
N SER A 360 3.49 6.41 -8.88
CA SER A 360 3.28 5.55 -10.05
C SER A 360 1.82 5.58 -10.50
N THR A 361 0.88 5.61 -9.55
CA THR A 361 -0.54 5.82 -9.82
C THR A 361 -0.76 7.17 -10.52
N MET A 362 -0.24 8.25 -9.95
CA MET A 362 -0.36 9.58 -10.55
C MET A 362 0.36 9.72 -11.90
N ARG A 363 1.46 9.00 -12.12
CA ARG A 363 2.10 8.89 -13.43
C ARG A 363 1.13 8.29 -14.45
N GLY A 364 0.47 7.17 -14.12
CA GLY A 364 -0.57 6.58 -14.97
C GLY A 364 -1.69 7.57 -15.30
N MET A 365 -2.18 8.30 -14.29
CA MET A 365 -3.23 9.31 -14.48
C MET A 365 -2.76 10.49 -15.34
N ALA A 366 -1.53 10.98 -15.13
CA ALA A 366 -0.96 12.09 -15.88
C ALA A 366 -0.75 11.77 -17.36
N MET A 367 -0.51 10.50 -17.72
CA MET A 367 -0.46 10.06 -19.11
C MET A 367 -1.80 10.24 -19.84
N GLY A 368 -2.92 10.24 -19.11
CA GLY A 368 -4.26 10.50 -19.66
C GLY A 368 -4.53 11.97 -20.02
N VAL A 369 -3.67 12.90 -19.57
CA VAL A 369 -3.76 14.30 -19.98
C VAL A 369 -3.19 14.43 -21.39
N ALA A 370 -4.06 14.56 -22.39
CA ALA A 370 -3.71 14.42 -23.80
C ALA A 370 -2.60 15.40 -24.24
N ASP A 371 -2.83 16.68 -24.04
CA ASP A 371 -1.97 17.76 -24.50
C ASP A 371 -1.91 18.93 -23.50
N GLU A 372 -1.11 19.94 -23.86
CA GLU A 372 -0.90 21.14 -23.06
C GLU A 372 -2.17 21.98 -22.90
N GLN A 373 -3.09 21.95 -23.88
CA GLN A 373 -4.35 22.69 -23.76
C GLN A 373 -5.29 22.01 -22.76
N THR A 374 -5.36 20.68 -22.81
CA THR A 374 -6.11 19.87 -21.83
C THR A 374 -5.60 20.13 -20.41
N LEU A 375 -4.27 20.21 -20.24
CA LEU A 375 -3.67 20.56 -18.95
C LEU A 375 -4.09 21.96 -18.48
N LYS A 376 -4.02 22.96 -19.36
CA LYS A 376 -4.45 24.35 -19.05
C LYS A 376 -5.92 24.43 -18.65
N ASP A 377 -6.79 23.74 -19.38
CA ASP A 377 -8.23 23.69 -19.11
C ASP A 377 -8.47 23.06 -17.73
N MET A 378 -7.88 21.90 -17.46
CA MET A 378 -8.00 21.19 -16.17
C MET A 378 -7.51 22.02 -14.98
N VAL A 379 -6.34 22.65 -15.12
CA VAL A 379 -5.76 23.50 -14.06
C VAL A 379 -6.63 24.73 -13.83
N SER A 380 -7.18 25.33 -14.89
CA SER A 380 -8.13 26.44 -14.79
C SER A 380 -9.40 26.02 -14.03
N TYR A 381 -9.93 24.82 -14.29
CA TYR A 381 -11.06 24.27 -13.54
C TYR A 381 -10.73 24.02 -12.07
N ILE A 382 -9.59 23.39 -11.75
CA ILE A 382 -9.16 23.18 -10.35
C ILE A 382 -9.08 24.53 -9.60
N ASN A 383 -8.62 25.59 -10.26
CA ASN A 383 -8.56 26.92 -9.67
C ASN A 383 -9.94 27.48 -9.30
N THR A 384 -11.01 27.07 -9.98
CA THR A 384 -12.39 27.46 -9.64
C THR A 384 -12.91 26.80 -8.36
N LEU A 385 -12.28 25.71 -7.91
CA LEU A 385 -12.67 24.95 -6.71
C LEU A 385 -12.11 25.54 -5.40
N GLN A 386 -11.34 26.64 -5.47
CA GLN A 386 -10.66 27.27 -4.32
C GLN A 386 -11.55 28.11 -3.41
#